data_AF-A0A3N1UW02-F1
#
_entry.id   AF-A0A3N1UW02-F1
#
_cell.length_a   1.000
_cell.length_b   1.000
_cell.length_c   1.000
_cell.angle_alpha   90.00
_cell.angle_beta   90.00
_cell.angle_gamma   90.00
#
_symmetry.space_group_name_H-M   'P 1'
#
loop_
_entity.id
_entity.type
_entity.pdbx_description
1 polymer ?
#
loop_
_entity_poly.entity_id
_entity_poly.type
_entity_poly.pdbx_seq_one_letter_code
_entity_poly.pdbx_strand_id
1 'polypeptide(L)' 'MAVFQCTKCGFEKEGRCKPQKCPQCGEKKTFEKKSEGGKA' A
#
# COMPACT_ATOMS: atom_id res chain seq x y z
N MET A 1 6.58 -2.08 10.61
CA MET A 1 6.20 -1.29 9.41
C MET A 1 5.22 -2.13 8.61
N ALA A 2 4.42 -1.54 7.72
CA ALA A 2 3.44 -2.27 6.93
C ALA A 2 3.70 -2.03 5.44
N VAL A 3 3.56 -3.08 4.63
CA VAL A 3 3.58 -2.95 3.17
C VAL A 3 2.19 -2.50 2.73
N PHE A 4 2.14 -1.52 1.84
CA PHE A 4 0.90 -1.05 1.23
C PHE A 4 0.98 -1.26 -0.27
N GLN A 5 0.04 -2.02 -0.84
CA GLN A 5 -0.05 -2.27 -2.27
C GLN A 5 -1.17 -1.45 -2.89
N CYS A 6 -0.89 -0.74 -3.97
CA CYS A 6 -1.89 -0.04 -4.76
C CYS A 6 -2.72 -1.06 -5.56
N THR A 7 -4.03 -1.08 -5.35
CA THR A 7 -4.95 -1.99 -6.05
C THR A 7 -5.19 -1.62 -7.51
N LYS A 8 -4.77 -0.41 -7.94
CA LYS A 8 -4.95 0.06 -9.32
C LYS A 8 -3.79 -0.27 -10.25
N CYS A 9 -2.55 -0.14 -9.77
CA CYS A 9 -1.35 -0.36 -10.58
C CYS A 9 -0.44 -1.46 -10.03
N GLY A 10 -0.72 -2.00 -8.84
CA GLY A 10 0.12 -3.00 -8.19
C GLY A 10 1.32 -2.44 -7.43
N PHE A 11 1.56 -1.12 -7.42
CA PHE A 11 2.72 -0.51 -6.76
C PHE A 11 2.74 -0.78 -5.25
N GLU A 12 3.88 -1.24 -4.73
CA GLU A 12 4.07 -1.57 -3.32
C GLU A 12 4.93 -0.54 -2.60
N LYS A 13 4.53 -0.15 -1.39
CA LYS A 13 5.25 0.80 -0.56
C LYS A 13 5.20 0.39 0.89
N GLU A 14 6.36 0.20 1.50
CA GLU A 14 6.48 0.02 2.93
C GLU A 14 6.43 1.35 3.70
N GLY A 15 5.82 1.32 4.88
CA GLY A 15 5.79 2.49 5.76
C GLY A 15 4.96 2.28 7.02
N ARG A 16 4.98 3.28 7.89
CA ARG A 16 4.13 3.29 9.09
C ARG A 16 2.70 3.75 8.80
N CYS A 17 2.53 4.62 7.81
CA CYS A 17 1.23 5.20 7.43
C CYS A 17 0.83 4.83 6.01
N LYS A 18 -0.47 4.57 5.81
CA LYS A 18 -1.08 4.31 4.51
C LYS A 18 -0.96 5.55 3.60
N PRO A 19 -0.38 5.42 2.40
CA PRO A 19 -0.27 6.56 1.49
C PRO A 19 -1.66 7.02 1.02
N GLN A 20 -1.89 8.34 0.96
CA GLN A 20 -3.14 8.90 0.45
C GLN A 20 -3.21 8.91 -1.07
N LYS A 21 -2.07 9.05 -1.76
CA LYS A 21 -1.97 9.12 -3.22
C LYS A 21 -0.89 8.16 -3.71
N CYS A 22 -1.17 7.45 -4.80
CA CYS A 22 -0.20 6.61 -5.49
C CYS A 22 0.78 7.47 -6.27
N PRO A 23 2.11 7.34 -6.05
CA PRO A 23 3.11 8.06 -6.83
C PRO A 23 3.22 7.52 -8.26
N GLN A 24 2.77 6.28 -8.50
CA GLN A 24 2.93 5.60 -9.79
C GLN A 24 1.76 5.89 -10.74
N CYS A 25 0.51 5.80 -10.26
CA CYS A 25 -0.69 6.06 -11.07
C CYS A 25 -1.43 7.35 -10.71
N GLY A 26 -1.06 8.05 -9.64
CA GLY A 26 -1.69 9.31 -9.23
C GLY A 26 -3.04 9.17 -8.51
N GLU A 27 -3.61 7.97 -8.44
CA GLU A 27 -4.89 7.69 -7.78
C GLU A 27 -4.85 7.89 -6.27
N LYS A 28 -5.99 8.26 -5.67
CA LYS A 28 -6.12 8.50 -4.22
C LYS A 28 -6.82 7.33 -3.52
N LYS A 29 -6.42 7.04 -2.28
CA LYS A 29 -7.02 6.00 -1.41
C LYS A 29 -6.98 4.55 -1.97
N THR A 30 -6.10 4.26 -2.91
CA THR A 30 -6.00 2.94 -3.57
C THR A 30 -5.05 1.96 -2.91
N PHE A 31 -4.33 2.37 -1.87
CA PHE A 31 -3.40 1.50 -1.16
C PHE A 31 -4.12 0.60 -0.16
N GLU A 32 -3.89 -0.69 -0.21
CA GLU A 32 -4.32 -1.66 0.79
C GLU A 32 -3.13 -2.20 1.55
N LYS A 33 -3.30 -2.47 2.84
CA LYS A 33 -2.23 -2.99 3.68
C LYS A 33 -1.97 -4.44 3.26
N LYS A 34 -0.85 -4.69 2.60
CA LYS A 34 -0.35 -6.03 2.32
C LYS A 34 0.16 -6.57 3.66
N SER A 35 -0.58 -7.51 4.21
CA SER A 35 -0.32 -8.05 5.54
C SER A 35 0.95 -8.90 5.48
N GLU A 36 2.07 -8.34 5.89
CA GLU A 36 3.26 -9.12 6.26
C GLU A 36 3.33 -9.15 7.79
N GLY A 37 3.06 -10.33 8.36
CA GLY A 37 2.99 -10.55 9.80
C GLY A 37 1.58 -10.84 10.31
N GLY A 38 1.17 -12.12 10.23
CA GLY A 38 -0.02 -12.57 10.91
C GLY A 38 -0.58 -13.91 10.45
N LYS A 39 0.24 -14.98 10.43
CA LYS A 39 -0.08 -16.39 10.74
C LYS A 39 1.29 -17.06 11.01
N ALA A 40 1.60 -17.68 12.13
CA ALA A 40 0.79 -18.39 13.13
C ALA A 40 1.24 -18.06 14.56
#